data_AF-L0K849-F1
#
_entry.id   AF-L0K849-F1
#
_cell.length_a   1.000
_cell.length_b   1.000
_cell.length_c   1.000
_cell.angle_alpha   90.00
_cell.angle_beta   90.00
_cell.angle_gamma   90.00
#
_symmetry.space_group_name_H-M   'P 1'
#
loop_
_entity.id
_entity.type
_entity.pdbx_description
1 polymer ?
#
loop_
_entity_poly.entity_id
_entity_poly.type
_entity_poly.pdbx_seq_one_letter_code
_entity_poly.pdbx_strand_id
1 'polypeptide(L)'
;MFGIKDKIVLSMSAIRLISGMIELLAACLIFKFNSRIVAFEINSFLALVGPLVMVLATSVGLIGLADELSLLQMGVIVLGVILIFVGIKL
;
A
#
# COMPACT_ATOMS: atom_id res chain seq x y z
N MET A 1 8.53 -18.72 -15.53
CA MET A 1 9.62 -18.81 -14.54
C MET A 1 9.72 -17.45 -13.86
N PHE A 2 9.51 -17.35 -12.55
CA PHE A 2 9.66 -16.09 -11.78
C PHE A 2 11.14 -15.69 -11.72
N GLY A 3 11.67 -15.18 -12.82
CA GLY A 3 13.01 -14.61 -12.89
C GLY A 3 12.94 -13.15 -12.50
N ILE A 4 13.31 -12.84 -11.25
CA ILE A 4 13.41 -11.46 -10.79
C ILE A 4 14.61 -10.82 -11.52
N LYS A 5 14.33 -9.95 -12.49
CA LYS A 5 15.35 -9.22 -13.25
C LYS A 5 15.53 -7.78 -12.76
N ASP A 6 14.49 -7.20 -12.17
CA ASP A 6 14.44 -5.80 -11.78
C ASP A 6 14.31 -5.67 -10.26
N LYS A 7 15.26 -4.94 -9.65
CA LYS A 7 15.32 -4.68 -8.21
C LYS A 7 14.17 -3.81 -7.73
N ILE A 8 13.64 -2.94 -8.58
CA ILE A 8 12.50 -2.07 -8.27
C ILE A 8 11.23 -2.90 -8.26
N VAL A 9 11.04 -3.76 -9.25
CA VAL A 9 9.92 -4.72 -9.28
C VAL A 9 9.97 -5.65 -8.07
N LEU A 10 11.15 -6.15 -7.69
CA LEU A 10 11.32 -6.94 -6.47
C LEU A 10 10.91 -6.15 -5.23
N SER A 11 11.38 -4.91 -5.10
CA SER A 11 11.09 -4.07 -3.93
C SER A 11 9.60 -3.74 -3.83
N MET A 12 8.97 -3.36 -4.94
CA MET A 12 7.54 -3.05 -4.99
C MET A 12 6.68 -4.29 -4.69
N SER A 13 7.03 -5.44 -5.25
CA SER A 13 6.31 -6.69 -4.97
C SER A 13 6.52 -7.17 -3.53
N ALA A 14 7.72 -7.02 -2.96
CA ALA A 14 7.98 -7.33 -1.56
C ALA A 14 7.15 -6.48 -0.60
N ILE A 15 7.02 -5.17 -0.85
CA ILE A 15 6.15 -4.26 -0.06
C ILE A 15 4.70 -4.76 -0.07
N ARG A 16 4.19 -5.17 -1.25
CA ARG A 16 2.82 -5.72 -1.36
C ARG A 16 2.66 -7.07 -0.68
N LEU A 17 3.66 -7.94 -0.77
CA LEU A 17 3.67 -9.22 -0.07
C LEU A 17 3.57 -9.01 1.44
N ILE A 18 4.42 -8.15 2.00
CA ILE A 18 4.42 -7.83 3.43
C ILE A 18 3.06 -7.25 3.85
N SER A 19 2.53 -6.28 3.10
CA SER A 19 1.20 -5.73 3.37
C SER A 19 0.10 -6.79 3.33
N GLY A 20 0.12 -7.67 2.33
CA GLY A 20 -0.84 -8.76 2.22
C GLY A 20 -0.74 -9.75 3.39
N MET A 21 0.46 -10.00 3.91
CA MET A 21 0.62 -10.82 5.11
C MET A 21 0.04 -10.14 6.36
N ILE A 22 0.12 -8.82 6.48
CA ILE A 22 -0.52 -8.06 7.57
C ILE A 22 -2.04 -8.20 7.50
N GLU A 23 -2.62 -8.08 6.30
CA GLU A 23 -4.06 -8.28 6.06
C GLU A 23 -4.50 -9.71 6.41
N LEU A 24 -3.74 -10.72 5.99
CA LEU A 24 -4.01 -12.12 6.32
C LEU A 24 -3.92 -12.37 7.83
N LEU A 25 -2.93 -11.81 8.50
CA LEU A 25 -2.80 -11.90 9.95
C LEU A 25 -4.00 -11.25 10.65
N ALA A 26 -4.41 -10.06 10.21
CA ALA A 26 -5.58 -9.36 10.72
C ALA A 26 -6.85 -10.20 10.54
N ALA A 27 -7.07 -10.77 9.36
CA ALA A 27 -8.19 -11.68 9.10
C ALA A 27 -8.19 -12.90 10.04
N CYS A 28 -7.03 -13.50 10.27
CA CYS A 28 -6.86 -14.60 11.23
C CYS A 28 -7.23 -14.18 12.67
N LEU A 29 -6.81 -12.98 13.10
CA LEU A 29 -7.15 -12.45 14.43
C LEU A 29 -8.64 -12.14 14.56
N ILE A 30 -9.23 -11.51 13.54
CA ILE A 30 -10.67 -11.23 13.45
C ILE A 30 -11.46 -12.53 13.62
N PHE A 31 -11.10 -13.56 12.85
CA PHE A 31 -11.75 -14.88 12.91
C PHE A 31 -11.54 -15.56 14.27
N LYS A 32 -10.33 -15.49 14.83
CA LYS A 32 -9.98 -16.11 16.12
C LYS A 32 -10.78 -15.52 17.28
N PHE A 33 -10.92 -14.20 17.36
CA PHE A 33 -11.63 -13.54 18.46
C PHE A 33 -13.14 -13.50 18.27
N ASN A 34 -13.63 -13.67 17.03
CA ASN A 34 -15.05 -13.77 16.68
C ASN A 34 -15.94 -12.69 17.32
N SER A 35 -15.40 -11.48 17.51
CA SER A 35 -16.07 -10.34 18.13
C SER A 35 -16.09 -9.18 17.17
N ARG A 36 -17.28 -8.59 16.97
CA ARG A 36 -17.45 -7.41 16.12
C ARG A 36 -16.65 -6.20 16.61
N ILE A 37 -16.48 -6.07 17.92
CA ILE A 37 -15.72 -4.96 18.53
C ILE A 37 -14.24 -5.11 18.18
N VAL A 38 -13.66 -6.29 18.41
CA VAL A 38 -12.26 -6.58 18.05
C VAL A 38 -12.04 -6.46 16.54
N ALA A 39 -13.00 -6.89 15.73
CA ALA A 39 -12.92 -6.75 14.28
C ALA A 39 -12.90 -5.29 13.82
N PHE A 40 -13.73 -4.46 14.44
CA PHE A 40 -13.77 -3.03 14.17
C PHE A 40 -12.45 -2.34 14.59
N GLU A 41 -11.89 -2.69 15.75
CA GLU A 41 -10.61 -2.17 16.21
C GLU A 41 -9.48 -2.53 15.24
N ILE A 42 -9.36 -3.81 14.85
CA ILE A 42 -8.35 -4.27 13.89
C ILE A 42 -8.48 -3.53 12.56
N ASN A 43 -9.70 -3.43 12.01
CA ASN A 43 -9.94 -2.72 10.75
C ASN A 43 -9.60 -1.22 10.86
N SER A 44 -9.80 -0.61 12.02
CA SER A 44 -9.42 0.79 12.26
C SER A 44 -7.90 0.98 12.21
N PHE A 45 -7.12 0.02 12.72
CA PHE A 45 -5.66 0.03 12.55
C PHE A 45 -5.25 -0.19 11.09
N LEU A 46 -5.89 -1.14 10.39
CA LEU A 46 -5.62 -1.44 8.98
C LEU A 46 -5.93 -0.26 8.05
N ALA A 47 -6.89 0.59 8.41
CA ALA A 47 -7.24 1.78 7.64
C ALA A 47 -6.04 2.74 7.42
N LEU A 48 -5.04 2.71 8.30
CA LEU A 48 -3.79 3.48 8.13
C LEU A 48 -2.70 2.70 7.37
N VAL A 49 -2.69 1.37 7.46
CA VAL A 49 -1.71 0.51 6.80
C VAL A 49 -1.85 0.58 5.29
N GLY A 50 -3.07 0.53 4.76
CA GLY A 50 -3.35 0.60 3.32
C GLY A 50 -2.75 1.84 2.65
N PRO A 51 -3.09 3.06 3.09
CA PRO A 51 -2.50 4.30 2.58
C PRO A 51 -0.97 4.34 2.68
N LEU A 52 -0.38 3.88 3.79
CA LEU A 52 1.07 3.85 3.97
C LEU A 52 1.76 2.94 2.95
N VAL A 53 1.27 1.71 2.79
CA VAL A 53 1.81 0.74 1.83
C VAL A 53 1.68 1.26 0.40
N MET A 54 0.55 1.91 0.09
CA MET A 54 0.31 2.48 -1.21
C MET A 54 1.32 3.58 -1.54
N VAL A 55 1.58 4.51 -0.61
CA VAL A 55 2.62 5.55 -0.77
C VAL A 55 4.00 4.93 -0.99
N LEU A 56 4.39 3.96 -0.16
CA LEU A 56 5.70 3.33 -0.26
C LEU A 56 5.90 2.60 -1.60
N ALA A 57 4.94 1.77 -1.99
CA ALA A 57 5.02 1.01 -3.25
C ALA A 57 5.00 1.94 -4.47
N THR A 58 4.14 2.95 -4.48
CA THR A 58 4.05 3.92 -5.57
C THR A 58 5.31 4.79 -5.66
N SER A 59 5.91 5.17 -4.52
CA SER A 59 7.16 5.93 -4.50
C SER A 59 8.32 5.12 -5.10
N VAL A 60 8.44 3.83 -4.72
CA VAL A 60 9.44 2.93 -5.32
C VAL A 60 9.23 2.79 -6.82
N GLY A 61 7.98 2.67 -7.27
CA GLY A 61 7.64 2.63 -8.71
C GLY A 61 7.99 3.90 -9.47
N LEU A 62 7.66 5.06 -8.89
CA LEU A 62 8.00 6.38 -9.45
C LEU A 62 9.50 6.57 -9.60
N ILE A 63 10.30 6.15 -8.62
CA ILE A 63 11.76 6.20 -8.71
C ILE A 63 12.26 5.36 -9.88
N GLY A 64 11.66 4.20 -10.13
CA GLY A 64 12.03 3.35 -11.27
C GLY A 64 11.59 3.84 -12.63
N LEU A 65 10.58 4.71 -12.67
CA LEU A 65 10.04 5.30 -13.89
C LEU A 65 10.47 6.76 -14.08
N ALA A 66 11.44 7.24 -13.29
CA ALA A 66 11.80 8.66 -13.23
C ALA A 66 12.26 9.22 -14.59
N ASP A 67 12.94 8.40 -15.40
CA ASP A 67 13.43 8.81 -16.73
C ASP A 67 12.37 8.61 -17.85
N GLU A 68 11.31 7.86 -17.57
CA GLU A 68 10.24 7.54 -18.54
C GLU A 68 9.02 8.46 -18.41
N LEU A 69 8.81 9.06 -17.24
CA LEU A 69 7.65 9.90 -16.95
C LEU A 69 7.96 11.39 -17.11
N SER A 70 7.04 12.10 -17.76
CA SER A 70 7.06 13.56 -17.79
C SER A 70 6.72 14.15 -16.41
N LEU A 71 7.21 15.38 -16.15
CA LEU A 71 6.88 16.13 -14.93
C LEU A 71 5.36 16.29 -14.70
N LEU A 72 4.58 16.41 -15.78
CA LEU A 72 3.13 16.51 -15.70
C LEU A 72 2.51 15.19 -15.20
N GLN A 73 2.96 14.05 -15.71
CA GLN A 73 2.49 12.73 -15.25
C GLN A 73 2.85 12.49 -13.78
N MET A 74 4.08 12.84 -13.38
CA MET A 74 4.49 12.78 -11.96
C MET A 74 3.58 13.66 -11.08
N GLY A 75 3.30 14.90 -11.52
CA GLY A 75 2.43 15.82 -10.80
C GLY A 75 1.01 15.29 -10.58
N VAL A 76 0.42 14.66 -11.60
CA VAL A 76 -0.91 14.03 -11.50
C VAL A 76 -0.91 12.85 -10.53
N ILE A 77 0.13 12.01 -10.55
CA ILE A 77 0.24 10.87 -9.63
C ILE A 77 0.34 11.37 -8.18
N VAL A 78 1.20 12.37 -7.92
CA VAL A 78 1.36 12.97 -6.59
C VAL A 78 0.06 13.61 -6.12
N LEU A 79 -0.68 14.30 -6.99
CA LEU A 79 -1.99 14.84 -6.67
C LEU A 79 -2.98 13.74 -6.26
N GLY A 80 -3.01 12.62 -6.99
CA GLY A 80 -3.83 11.46 -6.64
C GLY A 80 -3.50 10.90 -5.25
N VAL A 81 -2.22 10.80 -4.91
CA VAL A 81 -1.78 10.39 -3.56
C VAL A 81 -2.25 11.38 -2.49
N ILE A 82 -2.13 12.69 -2.73
CA ILE A 82 -2.61 13.73 -1.79
C ILE A 82 -4.13 13.61 -1.58
N LEU A 83 -4.91 13.38 -2.65
CA LEU A 83 -6.36 13.24 -2.57
C LEU A 83 -6.80 12.09 -1.66
N ILE A 84 -6.03 11.00 -1.57
CA ILE A 84 -6.32 9.90 -0.64
C ILE A 84 -6.25 10.37 0.81
N PHE A 85 -5.21 11.14 1.16
CA PHE A 85 -5.08 11.68 2.51
C PHE A 85 -6.14 12.73 2.84
N VAL A 86 -6.50 13.57 1.85
CA VAL A 86 -7.61 14.52 2.01
C VAL A 86 -8.92 13.75 2.26
N GLY A 87 -9.20 12.69 1.50
CA GLY A 87 -10.40 11.87 1.66
C GLY A 87 -10.48 11.11 2.98
N ILE A 88 -9.35 10.77 3.61
CA ILE A 88 -9.34 10.14 4.95
C ILE A 88 -9.71 11.15 6.06
N LYS A 89 -9.45 12.44 5.85
CA LYS A 89 -9.65 13.49 6.86
C LYS A 89 -10.97 14.26 6.71
N LEU A 90 -11.59 14.24 5.54
CA LEU A 90 -12.86 14.92 5.25
C LEU A 90 -14.04 14.20 5.91
#